data_AF-A0AAE0GTQ7-F1
#
_entry.id   AF-A0AAE0GTQ7-F1
#
_cell.length_a   1.000
_cell.length_b   1.000
_cell.length_c   1.000
_cell.angle_alpha   90.00
_cell.angle_beta   90.00
_cell.angle_gamma   90.00
#
_symmetry.space_group_name_H-M   'P 1'
#
loop_
_entity.id
_entity.type
_entity.pdbx_description
1 polymer ?
#
loop_
_entity_poly.entity_id
_entity_poly.type
_entity_poly.pdbx_seq_one_letter_code
_entity_poly.pdbx_strand_id
1 'polypeptide(L)'
;MQVLSANAVFGIPNVFSRKASSNLQASSHNGMHRGAKTHRSFHKARRCHVVRLGRQAICGVLNKDDHGMGVGTGLGDITGPCDGVGMMGYAMPLQTTTGILQRLWARAFVLGDADMSEGHVAIVVADLCMIFPNVKAAVVGRLKDVLGDGHYNEENLLICATHTHAGPGGFSPYGLYNITTAGFSQRNFDCIVDGIADAVLQAHRTFERTARDDVRASLRLLRTHISAPKAAINRSPAAYANNPQDERAKYDSDVDEELLMLHITRESASKAQGASNERQKGAGSEAEQLAGEQLAGLICWFATHGTSLHNSNHLISGDNKGYASYLLENQYSGGSSPAVSSGSAGDVPSGPFIAAFPQPASGDVSPNVNGVNCTVTGGECHPLHSTSWGCVTLCRGQGPGGRDDVTSAASIGELQAAAASRLLKSSQQHPGIPEELLAGPIRSALAWVDFGGGHHVAGGFTRDGAPARTAPPAKGYRSPAVVVTYSAASVHGVKLKLS
;
A
#
# COMPACT_ATOMS: atom_id res chain seq x y z
N MET A 1 -1.92 55.93 18.11
CA MET A 1 -0.54 55.83 17.63
C MET A 1 -0.49 54.65 16.67
N GLN A 2 -0.27 54.95 15.39
CA GLN A 2 -0.43 54.04 14.25
C GLN A 2 0.61 52.91 14.27
N VAL A 3 0.19 51.69 13.93
CA VAL A 3 1.09 50.69 13.34
C VAL A 3 0.45 50.26 12.02
N LEU A 4 1.21 50.52 10.96
CA LEU A 4 0.83 50.46 9.56
C LEU A 4 0.78 49.02 9.04
N SER A 5 -0.22 48.77 8.20
CA SER A 5 -0.29 47.67 7.25
C SER A 5 0.80 47.80 6.18
N ALA A 6 1.46 46.70 5.83
CA ALA A 6 2.21 46.59 4.60
C ALA A 6 2.03 45.19 3.97
N ASN A 7 1.17 45.15 2.96
CA ASN A 7 1.23 44.17 1.88
C ASN A 7 2.50 44.45 1.06
N ALA A 8 3.31 43.43 0.79
CA ALA A 8 4.31 43.50 -0.27
C ALA A 8 4.45 42.14 -0.96
N VAL A 9 3.82 42.08 -2.12
CA VAL A 9 4.09 41.19 -3.24
C VAL A 9 5.54 41.37 -3.67
N PHE A 10 6.29 40.28 -3.87
CA PHE A 10 7.51 40.31 -4.68
C PHE A 10 7.41 39.28 -5.79
N GLY A 11 7.15 39.78 -6.99
CA GLY A 11 7.39 39.08 -8.24
C GLY A 11 8.67 39.61 -8.91
N ILE A 12 9.44 38.64 -9.42
CA ILE A 12 10.30 38.62 -10.62
C ILE A 12 11.51 39.59 -10.70
N PRO A 13 12.58 39.22 -11.43
CA PRO A 13 12.57 39.60 -12.84
C PRO A 13 13.20 38.59 -13.82
N ASN A 14 12.45 38.37 -14.90
CA ASN A 14 12.92 37.96 -16.22
C ASN A 14 13.51 39.20 -16.90
N VAL A 15 14.75 39.15 -17.40
CA VAL A 15 15.31 40.20 -18.28
C VAL A 15 16.18 39.58 -19.38
N PHE A 16 15.60 39.59 -20.59
CA PHE A 16 16.14 39.91 -21.92
C PHE A 16 17.27 39.08 -22.60
N SER A 17 16.82 38.31 -23.60
CA SER A 17 17.15 38.40 -25.03
C SER A 17 18.19 39.44 -25.49
N ARG A 18 19.20 38.97 -26.25
CA ARG A 18 19.67 39.64 -27.48
C ARG A 18 19.98 38.64 -28.60
N LYS A 19 19.52 39.05 -29.79
CA LYS A 19 19.69 38.46 -31.13
C LYS A 19 21.17 38.34 -31.56
N ALA A 20 21.45 37.33 -32.37
CA ALA A 20 22.24 37.49 -33.59
C ALA A 20 21.72 36.52 -34.67
N SER A 21 21.48 37.08 -35.84
CA SER A 21 20.89 36.52 -37.04
C SER A 21 21.94 36.15 -38.09
N SER A 22 21.47 35.48 -39.16
CA SER A 22 22.11 35.21 -40.46
C SER A 22 22.83 33.85 -40.54
N ASN A 23 22.73 33.03 -41.60
CA ASN A 23 22.10 33.19 -42.91
C ASN A 23 22.15 31.84 -43.67
N LEU A 24 21.24 31.68 -44.65
CA LEU A 24 21.34 30.83 -45.87
C LEU A 24 21.31 29.28 -45.64
N GLN A 25 20.64 28.44 -46.43
CA GLN A 25 20.16 28.57 -47.80
C GLN A 25 19.14 27.45 -48.08
N ALA A 26 18.05 27.76 -48.77
CA ALA A 26 17.22 26.79 -49.45
C ALA A 26 17.76 26.55 -50.87
N SER A 27 17.74 25.32 -51.35
CA SER A 27 17.73 25.02 -52.79
C SER A 27 16.97 23.74 -53.08
N SER A 28 15.88 23.91 -53.80
CA SER A 28 15.19 22.89 -54.59
C SER A 28 16.06 22.39 -55.75
N HIS A 29 15.97 21.11 -56.13
CA HIS A 29 15.74 20.75 -57.53
C HIS A 29 15.35 19.27 -57.77
N ASN A 30 14.52 19.13 -58.79
CA ASN A 30 13.93 17.97 -59.45
C ASN A 30 14.88 16.82 -59.80
N GLY A 31 14.31 15.60 -59.95
CA GLY A 31 14.94 14.50 -60.67
C GLY A 31 14.10 13.24 -60.80
N MET A 32 13.38 13.13 -61.91
CA MET A 32 12.55 12.00 -62.39
C MET A 32 13.33 10.68 -62.58
N HIS A 33 12.74 9.53 -62.22
CA HIS A 33 12.37 8.40 -63.11
C HIS A 33 12.51 6.96 -62.54
N ARG A 34 11.37 6.24 -62.69
CA ARG A 34 11.18 4.83 -63.13
C ARG A 34 11.70 3.67 -62.29
N GLY A 35 10.77 2.77 -61.95
CA GLY A 35 11.09 1.36 -61.69
C GLY A 35 10.03 0.61 -60.91
N ALA A 36 8.94 0.20 -61.57
CA ALA A 36 7.93 -0.68 -61.02
C ALA A 36 8.49 -2.04 -60.62
N LYS A 37 8.16 -2.54 -59.42
CA LYS A 37 7.90 -3.97 -59.17
C LYS A 37 6.78 -4.14 -58.16
N THR A 38 5.75 -4.82 -58.64
CA THR A 38 4.54 -5.31 -57.99
C THR A 38 4.84 -6.25 -56.82
N HIS A 39 4.15 -6.09 -55.69
CA HIS A 39 3.71 -7.24 -54.88
C HIS A 39 2.39 -6.92 -54.18
N ARG A 40 1.39 -7.77 -54.42
CA ARG A 40 0.05 -7.74 -53.84
C ARG A 40 0.13 -7.98 -52.33
N SER A 41 -0.30 -7.04 -51.51
CA SER A 41 -0.62 -7.29 -50.10
C SER A 41 -2.06 -7.81 -50.01
N PHE A 42 -2.20 -9.09 -49.66
CA PHE A 42 -3.47 -9.70 -49.32
C PHE A 42 -4.00 -9.11 -48.00
N HIS A 43 -5.09 -8.35 -48.07
CA HIS A 43 -5.96 -8.15 -46.90
C HIS A 43 -6.60 -9.49 -46.53
N LYS A 44 -6.11 -10.12 -45.46
CA LYS A 44 -6.79 -11.27 -44.85
C LYS A 44 -7.80 -10.74 -43.84
N ALA A 45 -9.08 -10.87 -44.20
CA ALA A 45 -10.22 -10.57 -43.36
C ALA A 45 -10.16 -11.35 -42.04
N ARG A 46 -10.39 -10.64 -40.93
CA ARG A 46 -10.58 -11.20 -39.60
C ARG A 46 -11.85 -12.05 -39.58
N ARG A 47 -11.73 -13.35 -39.31
CA ARG A 47 -12.88 -14.21 -38.93
C ARG A 47 -12.95 -14.26 -37.41
N CYS A 48 -14.00 -13.68 -36.83
CA CYS A 48 -14.44 -14.03 -35.49
C CYS A 48 -14.87 -15.50 -35.47
N HIS A 49 -14.21 -16.32 -34.68
CA HIS A 49 -14.72 -17.63 -34.29
C HIS A 49 -15.31 -17.51 -32.89
N VAL A 50 -16.64 -17.63 -32.80
CA VAL A 50 -17.33 -17.95 -31.55
C VAL A 50 -17.04 -19.42 -31.26
N VAL A 51 -16.26 -19.70 -30.21
CA VAL A 51 -16.02 -21.07 -29.73
C VAL A 51 -16.94 -21.32 -28.54
N ARG A 52 -17.77 -22.35 -28.70
CA ARG A 52 -18.72 -22.87 -27.70
C ARG A 52 -17.95 -23.71 -26.69
N LEU A 53 -18.21 -23.48 -25.39
CA LEU A 53 -17.58 -24.13 -24.25
C LEU A 53 -17.76 -25.66 -24.25
N GLY A 54 -16.65 -26.38 -24.12
CA GLY A 54 -16.58 -27.78 -23.77
C GLY A 54 -15.33 -28.03 -22.93
N ARG A 55 -15.49 -28.73 -21.80
CA ARG A 55 -14.44 -29.11 -20.83
C ARG A 55 -13.20 -29.68 -21.53
N GLN A 56 -12.12 -28.91 -21.61
CA GLN A 56 -10.77 -29.42 -21.84
C GLN A 56 -9.75 -28.46 -21.23
N ALA A 57 -8.74 -29.04 -20.58
CA ALA A 57 -7.63 -28.34 -19.94
C ALA A 57 -6.97 -27.36 -20.92
N ILE A 58 -6.84 -26.10 -20.50
CA ILE A 58 -6.08 -25.09 -21.23
C ILE A 58 -4.60 -25.43 -21.02
N CYS A 59 -4.03 -26.23 -21.92
CA CYS A 59 -2.60 -26.17 -22.16
C CYS A 59 -2.36 -24.90 -22.96
N GLY A 60 -2.01 -23.81 -22.26
CA GLY A 60 -1.70 -22.53 -22.89
C GLY A 60 -0.47 -22.69 -23.77
N VAL A 61 -0.67 -22.69 -25.09
CA VAL A 61 0.42 -22.46 -26.03
C VAL A 61 0.79 -20.99 -25.88
N LEU A 62 1.91 -20.73 -25.19
CA LEU A 62 2.53 -19.41 -25.14
C LEU A 62 2.83 -18.98 -26.58
N ASN A 63 2.10 -17.97 -27.07
CA ASN A 63 2.47 -17.31 -28.31
C ASN A 63 3.84 -16.63 -28.09
N LYS A 64 4.72 -16.77 -29.07
CA LYS A 64 6.06 -16.15 -29.08
C LYS A 64 6.04 -14.61 -29.05
N ASP A 65 4.87 -14.01 -29.22
CA ASP A 65 4.63 -12.57 -29.30
C ASP A 65 3.90 -12.01 -28.06
N ASP A 66 3.69 -12.82 -27.02
CA ASP A 66 3.14 -12.35 -25.73
C ASP A 66 4.33 -12.03 -24.83
N HIS A 67 4.67 -10.74 -24.68
CA HIS A 67 5.72 -10.27 -23.78
C HIS A 67 5.31 -10.62 -22.33
N GLY A 68 5.66 -11.83 -21.88
CA GLY A 68 5.16 -12.36 -20.61
C GLY A 68 5.43 -11.43 -19.44
N MET A 69 4.52 -11.41 -18.46
CA MET A 69 4.61 -10.57 -17.27
C MET A 69 5.93 -10.80 -16.54
N GLY A 70 6.61 -9.72 -16.17
CA GLY A 70 7.79 -9.73 -15.30
C GLY A 70 7.43 -9.35 -13.87
N VAL A 71 8.26 -9.77 -12.92
CA VAL A 71 8.18 -9.31 -11.54
C VAL A 71 9.56 -9.13 -10.91
N GLY A 72 9.69 -8.06 -10.14
CA GLY A 72 10.79 -7.86 -9.22
C GLY A 72 10.30 -7.52 -7.82
N THR A 73 11.02 -7.99 -6.81
CA THR A 73 10.70 -7.76 -5.40
C THR A 73 11.87 -7.13 -4.66
N GLY A 74 11.54 -6.30 -3.67
CA GLY A 74 12.52 -5.60 -2.84
C GLY A 74 11.99 -5.23 -1.47
N LEU A 75 12.90 -5.11 -0.51
CA LEU A 75 12.65 -4.77 0.88
C LEU A 75 13.63 -3.67 1.31
N GLY A 76 13.11 -2.58 1.85
CA GLY A 76 13.91 -1.47 2.38
C GLY A 76 13.53 -1.15 3.81
N ASP A 77 14.53 -0.89 4.65
CA ASP A 77 14.31 -0.51 6.04
C ASP A 77 13.90 0.96 6.12
N ILE A 78 12.74 1.24 6.72
CA ILE A 78 12.21 2.60 6.90
C ILE A 78 12.10 2.96 8.39
N THR A 79 12.82 2.23 9.26
CA THR A 79 12.80 2.46 10.70
C THR A 79 13.48 3.79 11.03
N GLY A 80 12.68 4.77 11.45
CA GLY A 80 13.15 6.06 11.89
C GLY A 80 13.77 6.07 13.30
N PRO A 81 13.94 7.27 13.90
CA PRO A 81 14.54 7.42 15.23
C PRO A 81 13.78 6.66 16.32
N CYS A 82 14.47 5.75 17.00
CA CYS A 82 13.91 4.89 18.04
C CYS A 82 13.82 5.55 19.43
N ASP A 83 14.33 6.78 19.58
CA ASP A 83 14.26 7.52 20.83
C ASP A 83 13.91 8.99 20.60
N GLY A 84 13.02 9.53 21.43
CA GLY A 84 12.75 10.96 21.54
C GLY A 84 11.87 11.59 20.46
N VAL A 85 11.32 10.83 19.51
CA VAL A 85 10.43 11.35 18.44
C VAL A 85 8.98 10.99 18.74
N GLY A 86 8.07 11.96 18.65
CA GLY A 86 6.63 11.72 18.82
C GLY A 86 6.09 10.74 17.79
N MET A 87 5.27 9.79 18.22
CA MET A 87 4.72 8.73 17.38
C MET A 87 3.53 9.24 16.56
N MET A 88 3.37 8.72 15.34
CA MET A 88 2.32 9.13 14.41
C MET A 88 1.08 8.24 14.55
N GLY A 89 -0.10 8.86 14.66
CA GLY A 89 -1.39 8.16 14.65
C GLY A 89 -2.33 8.61 15.75
N TYR A 90 -1.97 8.36 17.02
CA TYR A 90 -2.83 8.66 18.16
C TYR A 90 -2.92 10.13 18.54
N ALA A 91 -2.08 10.99 17.96
CA ALA A 91 -2.01 12.41 18.28
C ALA A 91 -1.82 12.69 19.79
N MET A 92 -0.89 11.96 20.41
CA MET A 92 -0.56 12.05 21.83
C MET A 92 0.80 12.71 22.02
N PRO A 93 0.87 13.95 22.56
CA PRO A 93 2.14 14.68 22.68
C PRO A 93 3.22 13.98 23.51
N LEU A 94 2.81 13.13 24.47
CA LEU A 94 3.73 12.39 25.34
C LEU A 94 4.06 10.99 24.83
N GLN A 95 3.45 10.55 23.72
CA GLN A 95 3.77 9.27 23.12
C GLN A 95 4.99 9.42 22.20
N THR A 96 6.18 9.25 22.76
CA THR A 96 7.45 9.30 22.02
C THR A 96 8.08 7.92 21.91
N THR A 97 8.87 7.69 20.87
CA THR A 97 9.66 6.46 20.73
C THR A 97 10.67 6.34 21.87
N THR A 98 10.85 5.12 22.40
CA THR A 98 11.86 4.78 23.44
C THR A 98 12.54 3.42 23.17
N GLY A 99 12.37 2.88 21.97
CA GLY A 99 12.91 1.59 21.56
C GLY A 99 12.25 1.03 20.32
N ILE A 100 12.58 -0.22 19.99
CA ILE A 100 12.06 -0.95 18.83
C ILE A 100 11.54 -2.30 19.33
N LEU A 101 10.27 -2.59 19.05
CA LEU A 101 9.68 -3.92 19.18
C LEU A 101 9.88 -4.70 17.87
N GLN A 102 9.62 -4.05 16.73
CA GLN A 102 9.80 -4.59 15.39
C GLN A 102 10.25 -3.46 14.45
N ARG A 103 11.22 -3.72 13.57
CA ARG A 103 11.58 -2.77 12.50
C ARG A 103 10.41 -2.52 11.55
N LEU A 104 10.43 -1.36 10.89
CA LEU A 104 9.47 -0.95 9.89
C LEU A 104 10.07 -1.17 8.50
N TRP A 105 9.30 -1.76 7.58
CA TRP A 105 9.79 -2.08 6.24
C TRP A 105 8.92 -1.47 5.13
N ALA A 106 9.57 -1.08 4.05
CA ALA A 106 8.96 -0.83 2.75
C ALA A 106 9.09 -2.08 1.88
N ARG A 107 7.95 -2.61 1.42
CA ARG A 107 7.84 -3.82 0.60
C ARG A 107 7.46 -3.43 -0.82
N ALA A 108 8.38 -3.61 -1.77
CA ALA A 108 8.21 -3.17 -3.14
C ALA A 108 8.02 -4.34 -4.11
N PHE A 109 7.09 -4.15 -5.05
CA PHE A 109 6.83 -5.02 -6.18
C PHE A 109 6.90 -4.18 -7.46
N VAL A 110 7.76 -4.56 -8.39
CA VAL A 110 7.79 -3.99 -9.75
C VAL A 110 7.14 -5.01 -10.68
N LEU A 111 6.08 -4.58 -11.37
CA LEU A 111 5.30 -5.39 -12.31
C LEU A 111 5.30 -4.68 -13.66
N GLY A 112 5.48 -5.42 -14.74
CA GLY A 112 5.60 -4.87 -16.08
C GLY A 112 5.62 -5.99 -17.11
N ASP A 113 5.45 -5.64 -18.38
CA ASP A 113 5.86 -6.51 -19.47
C ASP A 113 7.37 -6.81 -19.40
N ALA A 114 7.81 -7.93 -19.96
CA ALA A 114 9.17 -8.47 -19.80
C ALA A 114 10.32 -7.46 -19.97
N ASP A 115 10.16 -6.44 -20.83
CA ASP A 115 11.15 -5.41 -21.11
C ASP A 115 10.72 -3.99 -20.67
N MET A 116 9.61 -3.88 -19.93
CA MET A 116 8.99 -2.64 -19.46
C MET A 116 8.56 -1.66 -20.57
N SER A 117 8.49 -2.11 -21.82
CA SER A 117 8.25 -1.24 -22.98
C SER A 117 6.78 -0.87 -23.16
N GLU A 118 5.85 -1.74 -22.74
CA GLU A 118 4.41 -1.47 -22.76
C GLU A 118 3.88 -0.86 -21.46
N GLY A 119 4.74 -0.80 -20.43
CA GLY A 119 4.49 -0.08 -19.20
C GLY A 119 4.74 -0.94 -17.97
N HIS A 120 5.21 -0.29 -16.90
CA HIS A 120 5.47 -0.94 -15.63
C HIS A 120 5.02 -0.06 -14.48
N VAL A 121 4.66 -0.70 -13.37
CA VAL A 121 4.28 -0.05 -12.11
C VAL A 121 5.15 -0.56 -10.97
N ALA A 122 5.41 0.31 -10.00
CA ALA A 122 5.95 -0.06 -8.70
C ALA A 122 4.87 0.10 -7.64
N ILE A 123 4.59 -0.97 -6.90
CA ILE A 123 3.68 -0.98 -5.75
C ILE A 123 4.52 -1.14 -4.50
N VAL A 124 4.43 -0.18 -3.59
CA VAL A 124 5.12 -0.20 -2.29
C VAL A 124 4.10 -0.24 -1.17
N VAL A 125 4.28 -1.15 -0.21
CA VAL A 125 3.53 -1.17 1.05
C VAL A 125 4.51 -0.92 2.19
N ALA A 126 4.34 0.20 2.87
CA ALA A 126 5.22 0.66 3.94
C ALA A 126 4.58 0.49 5.33
N ASP A 127 5.36 0.00 6.29
CA ASP A 127 4.99 -0.04 7.70
C ASP A 127 5.02 1.38 8.31
N LEU A 128 4.03 2.20 7.93
CA LEU A 128 3.85 3.58 8.36
C LEU A 128 2.40 3.85 8.75
N CYS A 129 2.17 4.96 9.44
CA CYS A 129 0.82 5.42 9.72
C CYS A 129 0.13 5.90 8.44
N MET A 130 0.78 6.69 7.60
CA MET A 130 0.24 7.13 6.32
C MET A 130 1.38 7.53 5.39
N ILE A 131 1.07 7.75 4.11
CA ILE A 131 2.00 8.35 3.15
C ILE A 131 1.56 9.79 2.87
N PHE A 132 2.43 10.75 3.15
CA PHE A 132 2.21 12.14 2.79
C PHE A 132 2.73 12.45 1.39
N PRO A 133 2.18 13.45 0.69
CA PRO A 133 2.52 13.72 -0.72
C PRO A 133 4.00 14.06 -0.96
N ASN A 134 4.66 14.72 0.00
CA ASN A 134 6.10 15.02 -0.05
C ASN A 134 6.96 13.75 -0.08
N VAL A 135 6.53 12.65 0.56
CA VAL A 135 7.29 11.39 0.56
C VAL A 135 7.34 10.82 -0.85
N LYS A 136 6.20 10.74 -1.54
CA LYS A 136 6.12 10.21 -2.91
C LYS A 136 6.96 11.03 -3.89
N ALA A 137 6.84 12.35 -3.83
CA ALA A 137 7.64 13.25 -4.67
C ALA A 137 9.15 13.08 -4.44
N ALA A 138 9.58 12.98 -3.17
CA ALA A 138 10.99 12.77 -2.83
C ALA A 138 11.52 11.41 -3.28
N VAL A 139 10.74 10.34 -3.11
CA VAL A 139 11.10 8.99 -3.61
C VAL A 139 11.28 9.00 -5.12
N VAL A 140 10.35 9.62 -5.87
CA VAL A 140 10.50 9.75 -7.34
C VAL A 140 11.81 10.49 -7.69
N GLY A 141 12.15 11.55 -6.96
CA GLY A 141 13.44 12.23 -7.11
C GLY A 141 14.63 11.29 -6.93
N ARG A 142 14.67 10.52 -5.84
CA ARG A 142 15.74 9.54 -5.57
C ARG A 142 15.86 8.48 -6.66
N LEU A 143 14.73 7.98 -7.17
CA LEU A 143 14.72 6.98 -8.24
C LEU A 143 15.29 7.55 -9.54
N LYS A 144 14.96 8.81 -9.86
CA LYS A 144 15.49 9.51 -11.04
C LYS A 144 16.98 9.76 -10.96
N ASP A 145 17.50 10.07 -9.77
CA ASP A 145 18.94 10.27 -9.57
C ASP A 145 19.75 9.00 -9.92
N VAL A 146 19.17 7.82 -9.76
CA VAL A 146 19.83 6.52 -9.99
C VAL A 146 19.50 5.90 -11.35
N LEU A 147 18.24 5.95 -11.77
CA LEU A 147 17.74 5.27 -12.98
C LEU A 147 17.46 6.23 -14.15
N GLY A 148 17.52 7.55 -13.93
CA GLY A 148 17.07 8.56 -14.89
C GLY A 148 15.55 8.71 -14.94
N ASP A 149 15.08 9.62 -15.80
CA ASP A 149 13.66 10.01 -15.89
C ASP A 149 12.74 9.00 -16.60
N GLY A 150 13.29 7.94 -17.18
CA GLY A 150 12.55 7.03 -18.07
C GLY A 150 11.73 5.93 -17.38
N HIS A 151 11.98 5.68 -16.09
CA HIS A 151 11.38 4.53 -15.40
C HIS A 151 10.22 4.91 -14.49
N TYR A 152 10.46 5.74 -13.47
CA TYR A 152 9.47 6.01 -12.44
C TYR A 152 9.07 7.49 -12.36
N ASN A 153 7.77 7.70 -12.22
CA ASN A 153 7.15 8.98 -11.97
C ASN A 153 6.00 8.81 -10.96
N GLU A 154 5.28 9.88 -10.64
CA GLU A 154 4.18 9.78 -9.68
C GLU A 154 2.99 8.95 -10.19
N GLU A 155 2.84 8.77 -11.49
CA GLU A 155 1.72 8.01 -12.07
C GLU A 155 1.89 6.51 -11.84
N ASN A 156 3.09 5.99 -12.14
CA ASN A 156 3.36 4.55 -12.09
C ASN A 156 4.01 4.07 -10.78
N LEU A 157 4.15 4.95 -9.78
CA LEU A 157 4.58 4.60 -8.43
C LEU A 157 3.42 4.71 -7.44
N LEU A 158 2.92 3.58 -6.96
CA LEU A 158 1.94 3.50 -5.87
C LEU A 158 2.68 3.24 -4.54
N ILE A 159 2.47 4.09 -3.54
CA ILE A 159 2.97 3.90 -2.18
C ILE A 159 1.77 3.89 -1.22
N CYS A 160 1.58 2.77 -0.54
CA CYS A 160 0.52 2.53 0.44
C CYS A 160 1.14 2.36 1.83
N ALA A 161 0.34 2.59 2.88
CA ALA A 161 0.74 2.35 4.26
C ALA A 161 -0.08 1.22 4.90
N THR A 162 0.51 0.49 5.84
CA THR A 162 -0.22 -0.47 6.69
C THR A 162 -1.09 0.21 7.75
N HIS A 163 -0.92 1.52 7.94
CA HIS A 163 -1.59 2.31 8.96
C HIS A 163 -1.26 1.87 10.39
N THR A 164 0.01 1.51 10.65
CA THR A 164 0.51 1.32 12.03
C THR A 164 0.55 2.66 12.77
N HIS A 165 0.06 2.69 14.01
CA HIS A 165 0.18 3.83 14.93
C HIS A 165 1.43 3.74 15.82
N ALA A 166 2.29 2.75 15.57
CA ALA A 166 3.48 2.44 16.35
C ALA A 166 4.79 2.87 15.63
N GLY A 167 4.77 3.93 14.82
CA GLY A 167 5.95 4.46 14.12
C GLY A 167 6.28 5.92 14.49
N PRO A 168 7.55 6.36 14.34
CA PRO A 168 7.92 7.76 14.55
C PRO A 168 7.22 8.68 13.55
N GLY A 169 6.83 9.88 14.00
CA GLY A 169 6.13 10.88 13.21
C GLY A 169 7.01 12.01 12.65
N GLY A 170 6.40 13.15 12.33
CA GLY A 170 7.12 14.34 11.89
C GLY A 170 7.58 14.30 10.42
N PHE A 171 6.89 13.61 9.53
CA PHE A 171 7.28 13.50 8.12
C PHE A 171 6.23 14.10 7.15
N SER A 172 5.26 14.86 7.68
CA SER A 172 4.23 15.54 6.89
C SER A 172 4.68 16.93 6.43
N PRO A 173 4.27 17.40 5.24
CA PRO A 173 4.51 18.78 4.84
C PRO A 173 3.48 19.73 5.47
N TYR A 174 2.40 19.21 6.08
CA TYR A 174 1.35 20.03 6.69
C TYR A 174 1.49 20.05 8.21
N GLY A 175 1.52 21.26 8.78
CA GLY A 175 1.76 21.47 10.21
C GLY A 175 0.81 20.70 11.13
N LEU A 176 -0.48 20.53 10.74
CA LEU A 176 -1.49 19.82 11.52
C LEU A 176 -1.04 18.42 11.96
N TYR A 177 -0.40 17.67 11.07
CA TYR A 177 0.03 16.29 11.37
C TYR A 177 1.32 16.22 12.18
N ASN A 178 2.03 17.34 12.33
CA ASN A 178 3.30 17.41 13.06
C ASN A 178 3.17 18.04 14.47
N ILE A 179 1.98 18.50 14.85
CA ILE A 179 1.76 19.20 16.15
C ILE A 179 2.18 18.31 17.32
N THR A 180 1.81 17.03 17.30
CA THR A 180 2.09 16.09 18.39
C THR A 180 3.42 15.37 18.25
N THR A 181 4.17 15.67 17.17
CA THR A 181 5.50 15.14 16.91
C THR A 181 6.60 16.17 17.14
N ALA A 182 6.24 17.31 17.77
CA ALA A 182 7.11 18.46 18.00
C ALA A 182 7.71 19.07 16.72
N GLY A 183 7.01 18.94 15.59
CA GLY A 183 7.43 19.47 14.29
C GLY A 183 7.91 18.39 13.31
N PHE A 184 8.59 18.85 12.26
CA PHE A 184 9.12 18.00 11.20
C PHE A 184 10.48 17.40 11.60
N SER A 185 10.61 16.08 11.52
CA SER A 185 11.84 15.33 11.73
C SER A 185 12.44 14.98 10.37
N GLN A 186 13.40 15.79 9.92
CA GLN A 186 14.13 15.54 8.67
C GLN A 186 14.75 14.13 8.68
N ARG A 187 15.32 13.72 9.82
CA ARG A 187 15.92 12.38 9.98
C ARG A 187 14.93 11.26 9.72
N ASN A 188 13.71 11.37 10.25
CA ASN A 188 12.68 10.35 10.01
C ASN A 188 12.20 10.37 8.55
N PHE A 189 12.00 11.56 7.99
CA PHE A 189 11.63 11.71 6.59
C PHE A 189 12.66 11.10 5.64
N ASP A 190 13.96 11.34 5.88
CA ASP A 190 15.05 10.78 5.07
C ASP A 190 15.09 9.26 5.17
N CYS A 191 14.99 8.68 6.38
CA CYS A 191 14.90 7.22 6.57
C CYS A 191 13.74 6.60 5.77
N ILE A 192 12.58 7.25 5.77
CA ILE A 192 11.41 6.79 5.03
C ILE A 192 11.65 6.86 3.52
N VAL A 193 12.12 8.01 3.02
CA VAL A 193 12.34 8.23 1.58
C VAL A 193 13.41 7.30 1.04
N ASP A 194 14.55 7.21 1.73
CA ASP A 194 15.69 6.41 1.30
C ASP A 194 15.33 4.91 1.36
N GLY A 195 14.69 4.45 2.44
CA GLY A 195 14.26 3.05 2.55
C GLY A 195 13.20 2.65 1.52
N ILE A 196 12.24 3.52 1.18
CA ILE A 196 11.29 3.25 0.10
C ILE A 196 12.01 3.22 -1.25
N ALA A 197 12.90 4.18 -1.53
CA ALA A 197 13.66 4.22 -2.76
C ALA A 197 14.52 2.95 -2.92
N ASP A 198 15.21 2.53 -1.86
CA ASP A 198 16.02 1.31 -1.84
C ASP A 198 15.19 0.06 -2.14
N ALA A 199 13.99 -0.06 -1.55
CA ALA A 199 13.07 -1.16 -1.83
C ALA A 199 12.71 -1.22 -3.33
N VAL A 200 12.36 -0.07 -3.93
CA VAL A 200 12.00 0.02 -5.35
C VAL A 200 13.21 -0.25 -6.25
N LEU A 201 14.38 0.30 -5.93
CA LEU A 201 15.62 0.05 -6.68
C LEU A 201 16.03 -1.42 -6.62
N GLN A 202 15.84 -2.07 -5.46
CA GLN A 202 16.07 -3.52 -5.33
C GLN A 202 15.06 -4.31 -6.17
N ALA A 203 13.78 -3.96 -6.11
CA ALA A 203 12.75 -4.60 -6.94
C ALA A 203 13.03 -4.41 -8.43
N HIS A 204 13.45 -3.22 -8.86
CA HIS A 204 13.83 -2.93 -10.24
C HIS A 204 15.00 -3.80 -10.71
N ARG A 205 16.11 -3.85 -9.95
CA ARG A 205 17.25 -4.71 -10.28
C ARG A 205 16.88 -6.20 -10.33
N THR A 206 15.99 -6.62 -9.43
CA THR A 206 15.45 -7.98 -9.44
C THR A 206 14.65 -8.24 -10.71
N PHE A 207 13.78 -7.32 -11.11
CA PHE A 207 13.00 -7.42 -12.35
C PHE A 207 13.93 -7.57 -13.56
N GLU A 208 14.93 -6.70 -13.70
CA GLU A 208 15.85 -6.77 -14.84
C GLU A 208 16.63 -8.09 -14.89
N ARG A 209 16.99 -8.65 -13.73
CA ARG A 209 17.64 -9.97 -13.65
C ARG A 209 16.70 -11.08 -14.09
N THR A 210 15.49 -11.13 -13.53
CA THR A 210 14.50 -12.17 -13.86
C THR A 210 14.08 -12.11 -15.32
N ALA A 211 13.95 -10.90 -15.88
CA ALA A 211 13.70 -10.70 -17.32
C ALA A 211 14.81 -11.29 -18.21
N ARG A 212 16.09 -11.07 -17.85
CA ARG A 212 17.25 -11.64 -18.58
C ARG A 212 17.31 -13.17 -18.51
N ASP A 213 16.86 -13.75 -17.41
CA ASP A 213 16.85 -15.20 -17.17
C ASP A 213 15.59 -15.89 -17.73
N ASP A 214 14.80 -15.19 -18.55
CA ASP A 214 13.53 -15.66 -19.14
C ASP A 214 12.55 -16.20 -18.09
N VAL A 215 12.51 -15.52 -16.94
CA VAL A 215 11.57 -15.79 -15.84
C VAL A 215 10.32 -14.95 -16.05
N ARG A 216 9.16 -15.60 -16.02
CA ARG A 216 7.83 -14.98 -16.17
C ARG A 216 7.05 -15.08 -14.89
N ALA A 217 6.24 -14.07 -14.61
CA ALA A 217 5.36 -14.00 -13.47
C ALA A 217 3.94 -14.46 -13.82
N SER A 218 3.26 -15.03 -12.83
CA SER A 218 1.82 -15.29 -12.88
C SER A 218 1.16 -14.56 -11.72
N LEU A 219 0.10 -13.82 -12.03
CA LEU A 219 -0.64 -12.99 -11.09
C LEU A 219 -2.05 -13.55 -10.94
N ARG A 220 -2.41 -14.01 -9.75
CA ARG A 220 -3.74 -14.57 -9.46
C ARG A 220 -4.41 -13.81 -8.33
N LEU A 221 -5.69 -13.45 -8.50
CA LEU A 221 -6.52 -12.94 -7.39
C LEU A 221 -7.24 -14.09 -6.71
N LEU A 222 -7.09 -14.14 -5.38
CA LEU A 222 -7.73 -15.11 -4.51
C LEU A 222 -8.48 -14.36 -3.40
N ARG A 223 -9.56 -14.94 -2.91
CA ARG A 223 -10.43 -14.35 -1.87
C ARG A 223 -10.71 -15.35 -0.76
N THR A 224 -10.76 -14.87 0.48
CA THR A 224 -11.25 -15.62 1.63
C THR A 224 -11.88 -14.66 2.65
N HIS A 225 -12.47 -15.18 3.72
CA HIS A 225 -13.04 -14.37 4.79
C HIS A 225 -12.38 -14.69 6.14
N ILE A 226 -12.21 -13.68 6.98
CA ILE A 226 -11.75 -13.81 8.37
C ILE A 226 -12.90 -13.48 9.32
N SER A 227 -13.87 -14.41 9.41
CA SER A 227 -15.10 -14.23 10.20
C SER A 227 -15.01 -14.78 11.63
N ALA A 228 -14.28 -15.88 11.83
CA ALA A 228 -14.12 -16.52 13.14
C ALA A 228 -12.75 -17.22 13.32
N PRO A 229 -12.01 -16.94 14.42
CA PRO A 229 -12.23 -15.82 15.34
C PRO A 229 -12.09 -14.47 14.62
N LYS A 230 -12.76 -13.43 15.12
CA LYS A 230 -12.78 -12.10 14.48
C LYS A 230 -11.39 -11.47 14.51
N ALA A 231 -10.99 -10.86 13.39
CA ALA A 231 -9.80 -10.01 13.30
C ALA A 231 -10.13 -8.50 13.24
N ALA A 232 -11.41 -8.16 13.24
CA ALA A 232 -11.91 -6.80 13.07
C ALA A 232 -13.33 -6.63 13.67
N ILE A 233 -13.65 -5.42 14.13
CA ILE A 233 -15.01 -4.96 14.49
C ILE A 233 -15.24 -3.53 13.99
N ASN A 234 -16.50 -3.15 13.76
CA ASN A 234 -16.86 -1.76 13.47
C ASN A 234 -16.81 -0.92 14.76
N ARG A 235 -16.06 0.17 14.76
CA ARG A 235 -15.89 1.09 15.92
C ARG A 235 -16.87 2.26 15.91
N SER A 236 -17.76 2.33 14.92
CA SER A 236 -18.77 3.38 14.75
C SER A 236 -20.08 2.82 14.15
N PRO A 237 -20.68 1.77 14.74
CA PRO A 237 -21.85 1.10 14.16
C PRO A 237 -23.07 2.02 14.02
N ALA A 238 -23.22 3.01 14.90
CA ALA A 238 -24.28 4.02 14.78
C ALA A 238 -24.11 4.92 13.56
N ALA A 239 -22.88 5.16 13.10
CA ALA A 239 -22.61 5.91 11.88
C ALA A 239 -22.91 5.06 10.65
N TYR A 240 -22.46 3.80 10.64
CA TYR A 240 -22.81 2.82 9.59
C TYR A 240 -24.33 2.65 9.43
N ALA A 241 -25.07 2.62 10.54
CA ALA A 241 -26.52 2.49 10.53
C ALA A 241 -27.27 3.64 9.84
N ASN A 242 -26.61 4.78 9.61
CA ASN A 242 -27.18 5.91 8.85
C ASN A 242 -27.09 5.72 7.33
N ASN A 243 -26.35 4.71 6.85
CA ASN A 243 -26.32 4.36 5.43
C ASN A 243 -27.72 3.86 4.99
N PRO A 244 -28.14 4.14 3.74
CA PRO A 244 -29.40 3.64 3.18
C PRO A 244 -29.60 2.14 3.42
N GLN A 245 -30.83 1.74 3.76
CA GLN A 245 -31.13 0.36 4.11
C GLN A 245 -30.89 -0.60 2.94
N ASP A 246 -31.23 -0.19 1.71
CA ASP A 246 -31.03 -0.94 0.48
C ASP A 246 -29.55 -1.10 0.11
N GLU A 247 -28.70 -0.15 0.51
CA GLU A 247 -27.24 -0.30 0.41
C GLU A 247 -26.73 -1.30 1.45
N ARG A 248 -27.10 -1.14 2.73
CA ARG A 248 -26.67 -2.05 3.79
C ARG A 248 -27.10 -3.50 3.55
N ALA A 249 -28.26 -3.72 2.94
CA ALA A 249 -28.76 -5.05 2.60
C ALA A 249 -27.90 -5.81 1.56
N LYS A 250 -26.91 -5.15 0.93
CA LYS A 250 -25.95 -5.78 0.01
C LYS A 250 -24.76 -6.42 0.72
N TYR A 251 -24.62 -6.22 2.04
CA TYR A 251 -23.49 -6.67 2.83
C TYR A 251 -23.98 -7.51 4.01
N ASP A 252 -23.24 -8.56 4.35
CA ASP A 252 -23.60 -9.47 5.45
C ASP A 252 -23.27 -8.90 6.84
N SER A 253 -22.39 -7.89 6.88
CA SER A 253 -21.83 -7.32 8.12
C SER A 253 -21.55 -5.83 7.95
N ASP A 254 -21.33 -5.12 9.07
CA ASP A 254 -20.84 -3.74 9.11
C ASP A 254 -19.30 -3.66 9.09
N VAL A 255 -18.64 -4.80 8.85
CA VAL A 255 -17.20 -4.96 8.67
C VAL A 255 -16.95 -5.72 7.38
N ASP A 256 -15.99 -5.23 6.58
CA ASP A 256 -15.47 -6.00 5.45
C ASP A 256 -14.53 -7.10 5.95
N GLU A 257 -15.06 -8.32 6.03
CA GLU A 257 -14.32 -9.50 6.50
C GLU A 257 -13.53 -10.19 5.37
N GLU A 258 -13.59 -9.67 4.12
CA GLU A 258 -12.85 -10.23 2.99
C GLU A 258 -11.34 -9.95 3.12
N LEU A 259 -10.54 -11.00 2.95
CA LEU A 259 -9.13 -10.90 2.60
C LEU A 259 -9.00 -11.17 1.09
N LEU A 260 -8.62 -10.13 0.35
CA LEU A 260 -8.25 -10.21 -1.06
C LEU A 260 -6.73 -10.36 -1.16
N MET A 261 -6.29 -11.38 -1.88
CA MET A 261 -4.88 -11.69 -2.09
C MET A 261 -4.51 -11.59 -3.57
N LEU A 262 -3.48 -10.80 -3.88
CA LEU A 262 -2.72 -10.95 -5.11
C LEU A 262 -1.58 -11.94 -4.85
N HIS A 263 -1.73 -13.13 -5.43
CA HIS A 263 -0.75 -14.20 -5.42
C HIS A 263 0.19 -14.06 -6.61
N ILE A 264 1.49 -13.90 -6.34
CA ILE A 264 2.52 -13.63 -7.35
C ILE A 264 3.51 -14.80 -7.37
N THR A 265 3.46 -15.60 -8.42
CA THR A 265 4.47 -16.63 -8.68
C THR A 265 5.38 -16.22 -9.83
N ARG A 266 6.53 -16.87 -9.93
CA ARG A 266 7.48 -16.74 -11.03
C ARG A 266 8.00 -18.10 -11.46
N GLU A 267 8.17 -18.30 -12.76
CA GLU A 267 8.67 -19.55 -13.32
C GLU A 267 9.67 -19.26 -14.44
N SER A 268 10.75 -20.05 -14.52
CA SER A 268 11.65 -19.96 -15.69
C SER A 268 11.01 -20.66 -16.88
N ALA A 269 10.86 -19.93 -17.99
CA ALA A 269 10.27 -20.46 -19.22
C ALA A 269 11.04 -21.68 -19.77
N SER A 270 12.35 -21.77 -19.51
CA SER A 270 13.19 -22.92 -19.86
C SER A 270 12.86 -24.20 -19.08
N LYS A 271 12.34 -24.09 -17.85
CA LYS A 271 11.93 -25.23 -17.00
C LYS A 271 10.46 -25.60 -17.20
N ALA A 272 9.60 -24.63 -17.55
CA ALA A 272 8.19 -24.86 -17.88
C ALA A 272 8.02 -25.85 -19.04
N GLN A 273 8.93 -25.83 -20.04
CA GLN A 273 8.91 -26.74 -21.19
C GLN A 273 9.35 -28.17 -20.89
N GLY A 274 10.09 -28.41 -19.79
CA GLY A 274 10.53 -29.74 -19.37
C GLY A 274 9.55 -30.47 -18.43
N ALA A 275 8.77 -29.71 -17.66
CA ALA A 275 7.87 -30.24 -16.63
C ALA A 275 6.60 -30.94 -17.19
N SER A 276 6.30 -30.81 -18.48
CA SER A 276 5.18 -31.54 -19.11
C SER A 276 5.41 -33.06 -19.20
N ASN A 277 6.62 -33.57 -18.92
CA ASN A 277 6.96 -34.99 -19.02
C ASN A 277 7.13 -35.74 -17.69
N GLU A 278 7.15 -35.08 -16.53
CA GLU A 278 7.52 -35.72 -15.24
C GLU A 278 6.55 -35.46 -14.08
N ARG A 279 5.24 -35.33 -14.34
CA ARG A 279 4.21 -35.31 -13.27
C ARG A 279 4.00 -36.69 -12.63
N GLN A 280 5.02 -37.25 -11.99
CA GLN A 280 4.86 -38.35 -11.02
C GLN A 280 6.17 -38.57 -10.24
N LYS A 281 6.27 -37.96 -9.05
CA LYS A 281 6.80 -38.54 -7.79
C LYS A 281 7.37 -37.45 -6.85
N GLY A 282 6.92 -37.47 -5.60
CA GLY A 282 7.73 -37.05 -4.44
C GLY A 282 7.17 -35.88 -3.65
N ALA A 283 6.61 -36.18 -2.47
CA ALA A 283 6.33 -35.22 -1.40
C ALA A 283 7.59 -35.04 -0.54
N GLY A 284 8.01 -33.79 -0.28
CA GLY A 284 9.16 -33.49 0.57
C GLY A 284 9.36 -31.99 0.84
N SER A 285 9.29 -31.63 2.13
CA SER A 285 9.55 -30.32 2.77
C SER A 285 8.55 -29.17 2.48
N GLU A 286 8.10 -28.51 3.55
CA GLU A 286 7.03 -27.49 3.58
C GLU A 286 7.36 -26.16 2.86
N ALA A 287 8.53 -26.08 2.19
CA ALA A 287 8.89 -25.02 1.25
C ALA A 287 8.56 -25.46 -0.19
N GLU A 288 7.35 -25.98 -0.39
CA GLU A 288 6.99 -26.81 -1.54
C GLU A 288 7.12 -26.03 -2.86
N GLN A 289 8.25 -26.27 -3.52
CA GLN A 289 8.48 -26.18 -4.96
C GLN A 289 7.32 -26.89 -5.67
N LEU A 290 6.31 -26.14 -6.07
CA LEU A 290 5.47 -26.58 -7.18
C LEU A 290 6.39 -26.71 -8.40
N ALA A 291 6.20 -27.77 -9.18
CA ALA A 291 6.96 -28.04 -10.40
C ALA A 291 7.13 -26.76 -11.24
N GLY A 292 8.33 -26.15 -11.19
CA GLY A 292 8.69 -24.95 -11.97
C GLY A 292 8.31 -23.58 -11.37
N GLU A 293 7.16 -23.44 -10.70
CA GLU A 293 6.67 -22.15 -10.14
C GLU A 293 7.22 -21.86 -8.72
N GLN A 294 7.99 -20.78 -8.57
CA GLN A 294 8.45 -20.23 -7.29
C GLN A 294 7.54 -19.08 -6.82
N LEU A 295 7.19 -19.06 -5.53
CA LEU A 295 6.47 -17.94 -4.93
C LEU A 295 7.36 -16.69 -4.86
N ALA A 296 6.97 -15.61 -5.53
CA ALA A 296 7.70 -14.33 -5.53
C ALA A 296 7.18 -13.39 -4.42
N GLY A 297 5.87 -13.38 -4.19
CA GLY A 297 5.31 -12.61 -3.09
C GLY A 297 3.79 -12.60 -3.03
N LEU A 298 3.28 -11.89 -2.02
CA LEU A 298 1.86 -11.78 -1.71
C LEU A 298 1.52 -10.32 -1.38
N ILE A 299 0.37 -9.86 -1.85
CA ILE A 299 -0.25 -8.62 -1.38
C ILE A 299 -1.65 -8.97 -0.86
N CYS A 300 -1.87 -8.76 0.44
CA CYS A 300 -3.08 -9.18 1.15
C CYS A 300 -3.84 -7.95 1.70
N TRP A 301 -4.90 -7.53 1.01
CA TRP A 301 -5.79 -6.48 1.49
C TRP A 301 -6.80 -7.07 2.48
N PHE A 302 -6.83 -6.54 3.69
CA PHE A 302 -7.81 -6.88 4.73
C PHE A 302 -8.08 -5.66 5.61
N ALA A 303 -9.35 -5.32 5.86
CA ALA A 303 -9.74 -4.12 6.59
C ALA A 303 -9.51 -4.30 8.10
N THR A 304 -8.46 -3.70 8.65
CA THR A 304 -8.30 -3.58 10.12
C THR A 304 -7.22 -2.54 10.44
N HIS A 305 -7.49 -1.56 11.29
CA HIS A 305 -6.49 -0.55 11.68
C HIS A 305 -5.22 -1.19 12.28
N GLY A 306 -4.04 -0.60 12.03
CA GLY A 306 -2.81 -0.92 12.74
C GLY A 306 -2.76 -0.27 14.12
N THR A 307 -3.75 -0.59 14.97
CA THR A 307 -3.98 -0.01 16.29
C THR A 307 -4.23 -1.10 17.34
N SER A 308 -3.58 -2.26 17.20
CA SER A 308 -3.57 -3.26 18.27
C SER A 308 -2.70 -2.78 19.43
N LEU A 309 -1.51 -2.22 19.13
CA LEU A 309 -0.66 -1.53 20.09
C LEU A 309 -1.24 -0.17 20.43
N HIS A 310 -1.52 0.08 21.70
CA HIS A 310 -2.23 1.27 22.12
C HIS A 310 -1.35 2.52 22.21
N ASN A 311 -1.96 3.66 22.50
CA ASN A 311 -1.27 4.94 22.71
C ASN A 311 -0.34 4.98 23.95
N SER A 312 -0.33 3.92 24.77
CA SER A 312 0.62 3.70 25.86
C SER A 312 1.89 3.00 25.42
N ASN A 313 1.95 2.46 24.19
CA ASN A 313 3.15 1.87 23.63
C ASN A 313 4.12 2.97 23.20
N HIS A 314 5.41 2.74 23.48
CA HIS A 314 6.53 3.60 23.12
C HIS A 314 7.58 2.89 22.23
N LEU A 315 7.34 1.64 21.85
CA LEU A 315 8.24 0.85 21.02
C LEU A 315 7.80 0.90 19.56
N ILE A 316 8.76 1.09 18.64
CA ILE A 316 8.48 1.07 17.21
C ILE A 316 8.00 -0.33 16.77
N SER A 317 6.93 -0.41 15.97
CA SER A 317 6.38 -1.66 15.47
C SER A 317 5.52 -1.48 14.20
N GLY A 318 5.50 -2.50 13.35
CA GLY A 318 4.54 -2.60 12.24
C GLY A 318 3.12 -3.02 12.67
N ASP A 319 2.88 -3.16 13.98
CA ASP A 319 1.61 -3.56 14.58
C ASP A 319 1.12 -4.92 14.03
N ASN A 320 -0.19 -5.18 13.99
CA ASN A 320 -0.75 -6.46 13.55
C ASN A 320 -0.39 -6.82 12.09
N LYS A 321 -0.36 -5.83 11.17
CA LYS A 321 -0.06 -6.04 9.74
C LYS A 321 1.42 -6.26 9.46
N GLY A 322 2.29 -5.55 10.17
CA GLY A 322 3.74 -5.79 10.11
C GLY A 322 4.09 -7.16 10.70
N TYR A 323 3.41 -7.58 11.76
CA TYR A 323 3.57 -8.94 12.30
C TYR A 323 3.07 -10.03 11.34
N ALA A 324 1.90 -9.83 10.69
CA ALA A 324 1.41 -10.75 9.67
C ALA A 324 2.40 -10.91 8.50
N SER A 325 2.98 -9.79 8.04
CA SER A 325 4.02 -9.77 7.01
C SER A 325 5.25 -10.57 7.46
N TYR A 326 5.76 -10.29 8.68
CA TYR A 326 6.90 -10.99 9.27
C TYR A 326 6.70 -12.51 9.35
N LEU A 327 5.52 -12.97 9.77
CA LEU A 327 5.21 -14.40 9.87
C LEU A 327 5.30 -15.10 8.51
N LEU A 328 4.67 -14.52 7.48
CA LEU A 328 4.70 -15.09 6.13
C LEU A 328 6.10 -15.01 5.53
N GLU A 329 6.81 -13.90 5.71
CA GLU A 329 8.18 -13.76 5.22
C GLU A 329 9.11 -14.77 5.87
N ASN A 330 9.01 -15.00 7.17
CA ASN A 330 9.77 -16.03 7.88
C ASN A 330 9.43 -17.44 7.38
N GLN A 331 8.12 -17.72 7.20
CA GLN A 331 7.62 -19.02 6.76
C GLN A 331 8.09 -19.37 5.33
N TYR A 332 7.94 -18.45 4.38
CA TYR A 332 8.16 -18.73 2.96
C TYR A 332 9.54 -18.35 2.44
N SER A 333 10.37 -17.65 3.23
CA SER A 333 11.78 -17.41 2.89
C SER A 333 12.74 -18.49 3.42
N GLY A 334 12.22 -19.58 4.02
CA GLY A 334 13.05 -20.65 4.60
C GLY A 334 14.02 -20.14 5.67
N GLY A 335 13.58 -19.18 6.49
CA GLY A 335 14.42 -18.53 7.52
C GLY A 335 15.46 -17.52 6.99
N SER A 336 15.52 -17.30 5.67
CA SER A 336 16.45 -16.35 5.03
C SER A 336 15.83 -14.97 4.77
N SER A 337 14.67 -14.68 5.38
CA SER A 337 14.01 -13.38 5.17
C SER A 337 14.93 -12.25 5.67
N PRO A 338 15.14 -11.19 4.86
CA PRO A 338 15.93 -10.03 5.29
C PRO A 338 15.31 -9.33 6.51
N ALA A 339 13.99 -9.43 6.68
CA ALA A 339 13.28 -8.91 7.85
C ALA A 339 13.58 -9.70 9.14
N VAL A 340 14.04 -10.95 9.01
CA VAL A 340 14.36 -11.85 10.14
C VAL A 340 15.85 -11.82 10.47
N SER A 341 16.74 -11.67 9.48
CA SER A 341 18.19 -11.74 9.66
C SER A 341 18.87 -10.41 10.04
N SER A 342 18.13 -9.31 10.16
CA SER A 342 18.65 -7.97 10.49
C SER A 342 19.78 -7.46 9.56
N GLY A 343 19.89 -8.04 8.36
CA GLY A 343 20.92 -7.72 7.37
C GLY A 343 20.31 -7.35 6.02
N SER A 344 21.14 -6.84 5.11
CA SER A 344 20.78 -6.72 3.69
C SER A 344 20.27 -8.06 3.20
N ALA A 345 19.21 -8.08 2.38
CA ALA A 345 18.82 -9.30 1.69
C ALA A 345 20.09 -9.90 1.08
N GLY A 346 20.51 -11.07 1.55
CA GLY A 346 21.58 -11.81 0.88
C GLY A 346 21.23 -11.89 -0.61
N ASP A 347 22.22 -11.94 -1.49
CA ASP A 347 22.02 -11.94 -2.93
C ASP A 347 21.16 -13.15 -3.37
N VAL A 348 19.84 -13.03 -3.24
CA VAL A 348 18.87 -13.91 -3.87
C VAL A 348 18.78 -13.38 -5.30
N PRO A 349 19.31 -14.09 -6.31
CA PRO A 349 19.42 -13.54 -7.67
C PRO A 349 18.05 -13.19 -8.26
N SER A 350 17.03 -13.97 -7.91
CA SER A 350 15.64 -13.73 -8.27
C SER A 350 14.90 -12.80 -7.30
N GLY A 351 15.53 -12.31 -6.23
CA GLY A 351 14.93 -11.45 -5.21
C GLY A 351 14.18 -12.21 -4.11
N PRO A 352 14.04 -11.59 -2.91
CA PRO A 352 13.42 -12.22 -1.75
C PRO A 352 11.93 -12.46 -1.96
N PHE A 353 11.37 -13.43 -1.22
CA PHE A 353 9.93 -13.51 -1.02
C PHE A 353 9.47 -12.34 -0.16
N ILE A 354 8.39 -11.66 -0.57
CA ILE A 354 7.82 -10.51 0.14
C ILE A 354 6.33 -10.74 0.39
N ALA A 355 5.87 -10.51 1.62
CA ALA A 355 4.45 -10.53 1.96
C ALA A 355 4.03 -9.17 2.51
N ALA A 356 3.08 -8.51 1.86
CA ALA A 356 2.61 -7.18 2.22
C ALA A 356 1.13 -7.19 2.59
N PHE A 357 0.77 -6.44 3.65
CA PHE A 357 -0.62 -6.32 4.12
C PHE A 357 -1.12 -4.87 4.09
N PRO A 358 -1.41 -4.31 2.91
CA PRO A 358 -1.99 -2.96 2.81
C PRO A 358 -3.40 -2.88 3.40
N GLN A 359 -3.85 -1.65 3.63
CA GLN A 359 -5.24 -1.37 4.00
C GLN A 359 -6.14 -1.29 2.75
N PRO A 360 -7.34 -1.90 2.78
CA PRO A 360 -8.47 -1.49 1.96
C PRO A 360 -9.25 -0.39 2.71
N ALA A 361 -10.58 -0.37 2.64
CA ALA A 361 -11.41 0.56 3.39
C ALA A 361 -11.49 0.17 4.89
N SER A 362 -10.63 0.78 5.72
CA SER A 362 -10.55 0.44 7.15
C SER A 362 -10.98 1.57 8.10
N GLY A 363 -11.54 2.68 7.59
CA GLY A 363 -11.77 3.93 8.34
C GLY A 363 -12.52 3.79 9.68
N ASP A 364 -13.49 2.89 9.77
CA ASP A 364 -14.28 2.58 10.96
C ASP A 364 -14.05 1.15 11.48
N VAL A 365 -12.95 0.50 11.07
CA VAL A 365 -12.65 -0.89 11.43
C VAL A 365 -11.49 -0.98 12.42
N SER A 366 -11.71 -1.65 13.54
CA SER A 366 -10.77 -1.76 14.66
C SER A 366 -10.31 -3.21 14.88
N PRO A 367 -9.02 -3.47 15.18
CA PRO A 367 -8.52 -4.80 15.55
C PRO A 367 -8.88 -5.18 17.00
N ASN A 368 -9.44 -4.25 17.78
CA ASN A 368 -9.74 -4.43 19.19
C ASN A 368 -11.09 -5.13 19.36
N VAL A 369 -11.11 -6.43 19.02
CA VAL A 369 -12.34 -7.23 18.84
C VAL A 369 -13.10 -7.56 20.12
N ASN A 370 -12.54 -7.33 21.30
CA ASN A 370 -13.23 -7.50 22.58
C ASN A 370 -14.08 -6.29 22.96
N GLY A 371 -14.22 -5.32 22.06
CA GLY A 371 -15.08 -4.15 22.25
C GLY A 371 -14.40 -3.03 23.03
N VAL A 372 -15.22 -2.07 23.48
CA VAL A 372 -14.77 -0.86 24.16
C VAL A 372 -15.29 -0.83 25.59
N ASN A 373 -14.37 -0.84 26.54
CA ASN A 373 -14.68 -0.94 27.95
C ASN A 373 -14.07 0.22 28.74
N CYS A 374 -14.71 0.55 29.86
CA CYS A 374 -14.18 1.50 30.82
C CYS A 374 -12.94 0.90 31.51
N THR A 375 -11.83 1.64 31.49
CA THR A 375 -10.56 1.24 32.11
C THR A 375 -10.62 1.17 33.63
N VAL A 376 -11.60 1.85 34.24
CA VAL A 376 -11.80 1.88 35.70
C VAL A 376 -12.79 0.80 36.14
N THR A 377 -13.99 0.75 35.54
CA THR A 377 -15.06 -0.14 36.00
C THR A 377 -15.07 -1.50 35.29
N GLY A 378 -14.42 -1.62 34.13
CA GLY A 378 -14.51 -2.78 33.24
C GLY A 378 -15.82 -2.89 32.46
N GLY A 379 -16.84 -2.07 32.80
CA GLY A 379 -18.13 -2.05 32.12
C GLY A 379 -18.06 -1.47 30.72
N GLU A 380 -19.09 -1.72 29.91
CA GLU A 380 -19.19 -1.21 28.55
C GLU A 380 -19.30 0.31 28.52
N CYS A 381 -18.68 0.91 27.49
CA CYS A 381 -18.79 2.34 27.23
C CYS A 381 -20.08 2.70 26.49
N HIS A 382 -20.52 3.96 26.62
CA HIS A 382 -21.73 4.43 25.95
C HIS A 382 -21.62 4.25 24.43
N PRO A 383 -22.54 3.53 23.75
CA PRO A 383 -22.35 3.09 22.36
C PRO A 383 -22.28 4.23 21.33
N LEU A 384 -22.99 5.35 21.57
CA LEU A 384 -23.01 6.51 20.66
C LEU A 384 -21.91 7.55 20.93
N HIS A 385 -21.46 7.66 22.18
CA HIS A 385 -20.57 8.73 22.64
C HIS A 385 -19.18 8.21 22.98
N SER A 386 -19.03 6.89 23.10
CA SER A 386 -17.80 6.23 23.49
C SER A 386 -17.22 6.77 24.80
N THR A 387 -18.10 7.08 25.75
CA THR A 387 -17.77 7.66 27.06
C THR A 387 -18.13 6.74 28.21
N SER A 388 -17.36 6.82 29.29
CA SER A 388 -17.75 6.34 30.62
C SER A 388 -17.82 7.55 31.56
N TRP A 389 -18.96 7.73 32.25
CA TRP A 389 -19.26 8.93 33.05
C TRP A 389 -19.03 10.26 32.31
N GLY A 390 -19.33 10.29 31.00
CA GLY A 390 -19.12 11.47 30.15
C GLY A 390 -17.67 11.69 29.68
N CYS A 391 -16.73 10.84 30.11
CA CYS A 391 -15.31 10.93 29.73
C CYS A 391 -14.96 9.91 28.66
N VAL A 392 -14.47 10.38 27.51
CA VAL A 392 -13.97 9.50 26.42
C VAL A 392 -12.65 8.82 26.79
N THR A 393 -11.86 9.45 27.66
CA THR A 393 -10.53 8.98 28.05
C THR A 393 -10.55 7.74 28.93
N LEU A 394 -11.69 7.45 29.55
CA LEU A 394 -11.90 6.27 30.36
C LEU A 394 -12.25 5.05 29.52
N CYS A 395 -12.68 5.23 28.28
CA CYS A 395 -12.99 4.13 27.39
C CYS A 395 -11.72 3.68 26.68
N ARG A 396 -11.58 2.38 26.43
CA ARG A 396 -10.47 1.80 25.64
C ARG A 396 -10.95 0.57 24.88
N GLY A 397 -10.59 0.48 23.60
CA GLY A 397 -10.73 -0.76 22.84
C GLY A 397 -9.83 -1.85 23.44
N GLN A 398 -10.26 -3.11 23.42
CA GLN A 398 -9.42 -4.24 23.84
C GLN A 398 -9.31 -5.27 22.72
N GLY A 399 -8.09 -5.70 22.42
CA GLY A 399 -7.82 -6.82 21.52
C GLY A 399 -7.91 -8.18 22.23
N PRO A 400 -7.62 -9.28 21.52
CA PRO A 400 -7.70 -10.64 22.05
C PRO A 400 -6.79 -10.89 23.27
N GLY A 401 -5.67 -10.16 23.39
CA GLY A 401 -4.77 -10.20 24.54
C GLY A 401 -5.24 -9.37 25.75
N GLY A 402 -6.42 -8.75 25.66
CA GLY A 402 -6.99 -7.92 26.73
C GLY A 402 -6.14 -6.67 27.00
N ARG A 403 -5.45 -6.66 28.14
CA ARG A 403 -4.54 -5.55 28.52
C ARG A 403 -3.15 -5.66 27.90
N ASP A 404 -2.77 -6.84 27.43
CA ASP A 404 -1.53 -7.05 26.69
C ASP A 404 -1.79 -6.75 25.20
N ASP A 405 -1.37 -5.55 24.79
CA ASP A 405 -1.55 -5.07 23.44
C ASP A 405 -0.53 -5.67 22.46
N VAL A 406 0.63 -6.13 22.93
CA VAL A 406 1.59 -6.89 22.12
C VAL A 406 0.99 -8.26 21.77
N THR A 407 0.44 -8.98 22.74
CA THR A 407 -0.30 -10.24 22.47
C THR A 407 -1.49 -10.01 21.56
N SER A 408 -2.18 -8.87 21.70
CA SER A 408 -3.28 -8.50 20.79
C SER A 408 -2.80 -8.27 19.36
N ALA A 409 -1.69 -7.54 19.17
CA ALA A 409 -1.09 -7.32 17.86
C ALA A 409 -0.65 -8.64 17.22
N ALA A 410 -0.01 -9.52 18.01
CA ALA A 410 0.39 -10.83 17.56
C ALA A 410 -0.80 -11.68 17.11
N SER A 411 -1.85 -11.77 17.94
CA SER A 411 -3.06 -12.55 17.64
C SER A 411 -3.75 -12.09 16.37
N ILE A 412 -3.95 -10.78 16.19
CA ILE A 412 -4.62 -10.24 14.99
C ILE A 412 -3.75 -10.40 13.74
N GLY A 413 -2.41 -10.30 13.87
CA GLY A 413 -1.47 -10.58 12.79
C GLY A 413 -1.47 -12.06 12.38
N GLU A 414 -1.51 -12.97 13.36
CA GLU A 414 -1.60 -14.42 13.12
C GLU A 414 -2.87 -14.81 12.38
N LEU A 415 -4.01 -14.19 12.68
CA LEU A 415 -5.25 -14.45 11.96
C LEU A 415 -5.15 -14.06 10.47
N GLN A 416 -4.56 -12.90 10.18
CA GLN A 416 -4.31 -12.44 8.81
C GLN A 416 -3.34 -13.35 8.06
N ALA A 417 -2.20 -13.69 8.68
CA ALA A 417 -1.20 -14.59 8.09
C ALA A 417 -1.75 -16.01 7.89
N ALA A 418 -2.46 -16.56 8.88
CA ALA A 418 -3.04 -17.90 8.78
C ALA A 418 -4.14 -17.97 7.71
N ALA A 419 -4.96 -16.92 7.56
CA ALA A 419 -5.94 -16.85 6.47
C ALA A 419 -5.26 -16.86 5.10
N ALA A 420 -4.20 -16.06 4.92
CA ALA A 420 -3.40 -16.06 3.69
C ALA A 420 -2.76 -17.44 3.41
N SER A 421 -2.11 -18.04 4.41
CA SER A 421 -1.48 -19.36 4.26
C SER A 421 -2.50 -20.47 3.96
N ARG A 422 -3.70 -20.43 4.58
CA ARG A 422 -4.79 -21.37 4.25
C ARG A 422 -5.27 -21.17 2.82
N LEU A 423 -5.46 -19.92 2.39
CA LEU A 423 -5.92 -19.59 1.05
C LEU A 423 -4.96 -20.13 -0.02
N LEU A 424 -3.65 -19.94 0.16
CA LEU A 424 -2.62 -20.50 -0.72
C LEU A 424 -2.66 -22.04 -0.79
N LYS A 425 -2.68 -22.71 0.36
CA LYS A 425 -2.76 -24.19 0.42
C LYS A 425 -4.03 -24.72 -0.25
N SER A 426 -5.15 -24.04 -0.02
CA SER A 426 -6.44 -24.46 -0.55
C SER A 426 -6.54 -24.26 -2.07
N SER A 427 -5.97 -23.18 -2.61
CA SER A 427 -5.83 -22.94 -4.05
C SER A 427 -5.03 -24.06 -4.73
N GLN A 428 -3.94 -24.49 -4.09
CA GLN A 428 -3.11 -25.60 -4.58
C GLN A 428 -3.82 -26.97 -4.55
N GLN A 429 -4.67 -27.21 -3.55
CA GLN A 429 -5.33 -28.51 -3.33
C GLN A 429 -6.70 -28.65 -3.99
N HIS A 430 -7.40 -27.53 -4.21
CA HIS A 430 -8.78 -27.51 -4.69
C HIS A 430 -8.98 -26.46 -5.79
N PRO A 431 -8.97 -26.85 -7.08
CA PRO A 431 -9.17 -25.92 -8.22
C PRO A 431 -10.62 -25.36 -8.32
N GLY A 432 -11.42 -25.46 -7.26
CA GLY A 432 -12.77 -24.90 -7.15
C GLY A 432 -12.84 -23.56 -6.43
N ILE A 433 -11.72 -23.05 -5.92
CA ILE A 433 -11.63 -21.67 -5.43
C ILE A 433 -11.64 -20.74 -6.66
N PRO A 434 -12.46 -19.68 -6.67
CA PRO A 434 -12.40 -18.69 -7.74
C PRO A 434 -11.01 -18.05 -7.78
N GLU A 435 -10.18 -18.53 -8.71
CA GLU A 435 -8.89 -17.95 -9.04
C GLU A 435 -9.05 -17.16 -10.34
N GLU A 436 -8.82 -15.85 -10.26
CA GLU A 436 -8.78 -15.01 -11.44
C GLU A 436 -7.32 -14.80 -11.85
N LEU A 437 -6.92 -15.41 -12.96
CA LEU A 437 -5.64 -15.11 -13.60
C LEU A 437 -5.72 -13.70 -14.20
N LEU A 438 -4.84 -12.81 -13.73
CA LEU A 438 -4.71 -11.48 -14.29
C LEU A 438 -3.82 -11.53 -15.53
N ALA A 439 -4.38 -11.13 -16.67
CA ALA A 439 -3.68 -11.04 -17.95
C ALA A 439 -4.09 -9.75 -18.67
N GLY A 440 -3.15 -9.18 -19.43
CA GLY A 440 -3.35 -7.96 -20.20
C GLY A 440 -2.37 -6.84 -19.83
N PRO A 441 -2.49 -5.67 -20.49
CA PRO A 441 -1.54 -4.58 -20.33
C PRO A 441 -1.65 -3.93 -18.95
N ILE A 442 -0.50 -3.54 -18.41
CA ILE A 442 -0.42 -2.70 -17.21
C ILE A 442 -0.63 -1.24 -17.61
N ARG A 443 -1.49 -0.54 -16.88
CA ARG A 443 -1.72 0.90 -17.05
C ARG A 443 -1.81 1.57 -15.70
N SER A 444 -1.34 2.81 -15.65
CA SER A 444 -1.48 3.71 -14.51
C SER A 444 -2.24 4.97 -14.94
N ALA A 445 -2.76 5.70 -13.96
CA ALA A 445 -3.29 7.03 -14.16
C ALA A 445 -3.22 7.79 -12.83
N LEU A 446 -2.93 9.08 -12.89
CA LEU A 446 -2.86 9.96 -11.74
C LEU A 446 -3.51 11.29 -12.07
N ALA A 447 -4.26 11.82 -11.11
CA ALA A 447 -4.77 13.17 -11.17
C ALA A 447 -4.61 13.84 -9.80
N TRP A 448 -3.96 15.00 -9.78
CA TRP A 448 -4.02 15.91 -8.65
C TRP A 448 -5.32 16.71 -8.73
N VAL A 449 -6.13 16.64 -7.67
CA VAL A 449 -7.44 17.31 -7.61
C VAL A 449 -7.45 18.29 -6.44
N ASP A 450 -7.75 19.56 -6.72
CA ASP A 450 -7.93 20.57 -5.68
C ASP A 450 -9.33 20.45 -5.05
N PHE A 451 -9.42 19.67 -3.98
CA PHE A 451 -10.62 19.56 -3.15
C PHE A 451 -10.87 20.80 -2.27
N GLY A 452 -9.83 21.57 -1.93
CA GLY A 452 -9.96 22.73 -1.04
C GLY A 452 -10.58 23.95 -1.73
N GLY A 453 -10.36 24.09 -3.04
CA GLY A 453 -10.85 25.18 -3.88
C GLY A 453 -12.32 25.07 -4.32
N GLY A 454 -13.11 24.16 -3.73
CA GLY A 454 -14.52 23.98 -4.08
C GLY A 454 -14.74 23.18 -5.36
N HIS A 455 -14.07 22.03 -5.45
CA HIS A 455 -14.20 21.06 -6.54
C HIS A 455 -15.68 20.73 -6.81
N HIS A 456 -16.07 20.74 -8.08
CA HIS A 456 -17.43 20.45 -8.49
C HIS A 456 -17.74 18.95 -8.38
N VAL A 457 -18.82 18.62 -7.69
CA VAL A 457 -19.34 17.27 -7.56
C VAL A 457 -20.64 17.17 -8.36
N ALA A 458 -20.67 16.29 -9.35
CA ALA A 458 -21.88 16.10 -10.17
C ALA A 458 -23.04 15.54 -9.33
N GLY A 459 -24.27 15.93 -9.68
CA GLY A 459 -25.46 15.58 -8.90
C GLY A 459 -25.67 14.08 -8.69
N GLY A 460 -25.26 13.23 -9.64
CA GLY A 460 -25.30 11.77 -9.49
C GLY A 460 -24.46 11.19 -8.34
N PHE A 461 -23.54 11.98 -7.76
CA PHE A 461 -22.72 11.61 -6.59
C PHE A 461 -23.19 12.29 -5.30
N THR A 462 -24.37 12.90 -5.31
CA THR A 462 -24.95 13.62 -4.15
C THR A 462 -26.25 12.97 -3.72
N ARG A 463 -26.60 13.13 -2.45
CA ARG A 463 -27.79 12.51 -1.87
C ARG A 463 -29.10 13.03 -2.46
N ASP A 464 -29.15 14.30 -2.82
CA ASP A 464 -30.34 14.99 -3.35
C ASP A 464 -30.35 15.05 -4.89
N GLY A 465 -29.33 14.52 -5.56
CA GLY A 465 -29.20 14.56 -7.01
C GLY A 465 -28.77 15.91 -7.56
N ALA A 466 -28.51 16.91 -6.70
CA ALA A 466 -28.15 18.26 -7.11
C ALA A 466 -26.61 18.42 -7.18
N PRO A 467 -26.06 19.07 -8.22
CA PRO A 467 -24.63 19.37 -8.24
C PRO A 467 -24.17 20.13 -6.98
N ALA A 468 -23.03 19.75 -6.43
CA ALA A 468 -22.48 20.32 -5.20
C ALA A 468 -21.02 20.75 -5.38
N ARG A 469 -20.44 21.32 -4.32
CA ARG A 469 -19.01 21.63 -4.24
C ARG A 469 -18.42 21.10 -2.95
N THR A 470 -17.16 20.70 -3.01
CA THR A 470 -16.39 20.37 -1.81
C THR A 470 -16.18 21.63 -0.95
N ALA A 471 -15.98 21.44 0.35
CA ALA A 471 -15.65 22.53 1.26
C ALA A 471 -14.13 22.58 1.51
N PRO A 472 -13.57 23.75 1.88
CA PRO A 472 -12.24 23.82 2.44
C PRO A 472 -12.09 22.85 3.64
N PRO A 473 -10.90 22.26 3.87
CA PRO A 473 -10.70 21.30 4.94
C PRO A 473 -10.95 21.93 6.31
N ALA A 474 -11.85 21.33 7.08
CA ALA A 474 -12.18 21.73 8.45
C ALA A 474 -12.34 20.49 9.34
N LYS A 475 -11.91 20.60 10.61
CA LYS A 475 -12.00 19.50 11.60
C LYS A 475 -13.15 19.79 12.59
N GLY A 476 -14.16 18.93 12.61
CA GLY A 476 -15.31 19.06 13.52
C GLY A 476 -15.01 18.65 14.97
N TYR A 477 -15.84 19.10 15.91
CA TYR A 477 -15.69 18.89 17.36
C TYR A 477 -15.59 17.42 17.80
N ARG A 478 -16.21 16.48 17.06
CA ARG A 478 -16.17 15.03 17.38
C ARG A 478 -14.94 14.30 16.86
N SER A 479 -14.04 14.98 16.14
CA SER A 479 -12.89 14.36 15.51
C SER A 479 -11.84 13.74 16.48
N PRO A 480 -11.67 14.21 17.74
CA PRO A 480 -10.88 13.47 18.75
C PRO A 480 -11.74 12.55 19.65
N ALA A 481 -13.06 12.61 19.59
CA ALA A 481 -13.92 11.92 20.57
C ALA A 481 -14.31 10.48 20.17
N VAL A 482 -14.08 10.07 18.92
CA VAL A 482 -14.61 8.80 18.37
C VAL A 482 -13.55 7.71 18.21
N VAL A 483 -12.26 8.01 18.35
CA VAL A 483 -11.24 6.95 18.45
C VAL A 483 -10.85 6.85 19.91
N VAL A 484 -11.35 5.81 20.54
CA VAL A 484 -11.21 5.55 21.96
C VAL A 484 -9.78 5.12 22.28
N THR A 485 -8.88 6.10 22.31
CA THR A 485 -7.56 6.09 22.92
C THR A 485 -7.08 7.54 23.05
N TYR A 486 -7.64 8.32 23.98
CA TYR A 486 -7.01 9.56 24.42
C TYR A 486 -6.84 9.56 25.94
N SER A 487 -5.64 9.93 26.41
CA SER A 487 -5.42 10.45 27.75
C SER A 487 -4.99 11.91 27.57
N ALA A 488 -5.92 12.84 27.76
CA ALA A 488 -5.53 14.25 27.81
C ALA A 488 -4.97 14.52 29.22
N ALA A 489 -3.67 14.81 29.30
CA ALA A 489 -3.10 15.46 30.47
C ALA A 489 -3.87 16.78 30.69
N SER A 490 -4.46 16.92 31.86
CA SER A 490 -5.09 18.16 32.31
C SER A 490 -4.06 19.27 32.37
N VAL A 491 -4.01 20.13 31.35
CA VAL A 491 -3.41 21.46 31.50
C VAL A 491 -4.41 22.30 32.29
N HIS A 492 -4.24 22.33 33.61
CA HIS A 492 -4.87 23.37 34.42
C HIS A 492 -4.45 24.74 33.86
N GLY A 493 -5.45 25.58 33.60
CA GLY A 493 -5.28 26.87 32.96
C GLY A 493 -4.29 27.76 33.71
N VAL A 494 -3.12 27.94 33.13
CA VAL A 494 -2.26 29.09 33.45
C VAL A 494 -2.76 30.24 32.58
N LYS A 495 -3.48 31.18 33.20
CA LYS A 495 -3.71 32.50 32.60
C LYS A 495 -2.37 33.20 32.46
N LEU A 496 -1.78 33.18 31.27
CA LEU A 496 -0.75 34.15 30.89
C LEU A 496 -1.44 35.51 30.74
N LYS A 497 -1.38 36.34 31.79
CA LYS A 497 -1.55 37.79 31.65
C LYS A 497 -0.35 38.31 30.86
N LEU A 498 -0.59 38.71 29.63
CA LEU A 498 0.30 39.62 28.93
C LEU A 498 0.10 41.00 29.58
N SER A 499 1.11 41.47 30.31
CA SER A 499 1.33 42.87 30.68
C SER A 499 2.56 43.37 29.97
#